data_AF-A0A2U3EHF9-F1
#
_entry.id   AF-A0A2U3EHF9-F1
#
_cell.length_a   1.000
_cell.length_b   1.000
_cell.length_c   1.000
_cell.angle_alpha   90.00
_cell.angle_beta   90.00
_cell.angle_gamma   90.00
#
_symmetry.space_group_name_H-M   'P 1'
#
loop_
_entity.id
_entity.type
_entity.pdbx_description
1 polymer ?
#
loop_
_entity_poly.entity_id
_entity_poly.type
_entity_poly.pdbx_seq_one_letter_code
_entity_poly.pdbx_strand_id
1 'polypeptide(L)'
;MSPDGTKETAPAAELCPPTAAAQWLRRDTSGVIANRNPSTKPRVSALRLRTRPPAPHKRIREPTASIIMAQDPRALLQKAEKALQGAGSGFSFFGGREEKYQNAADMFVQAANAFKMQKQNVDAGKAFEQAAQIQTNKLNEPDDAANTLVDAFKAYRKEDPQAAARCLNVAIDRYCSKGNFRRAATHKESLGELYEQDLGDTKSALEAYESAAGWYEGDNANALANKLWLKVADVAALDGDYNKAIDNYEKVAEQSINNNLMKYSVKDYLLKAGICHLASGDLVAAQRALERYRELDPGFATQREHMLLVDLCEAVEAKSQEQFTDKLFQYDQVSKLDKWKTTILVRVKNSIEEADDEFA
;
A
#
# COMPACT_ATOMS: atom_id res chain seq x y z
N MET A 1 51.51 -3.72 53.95
CA MET A 1 51.10 -2.79 55.03
C MET A 1 49.70 -2.28 54.75
N SER A 2 48.84 -2.22 55.77
CA SER A 2 47.61 -1.40 55.84
C SER A 2 48.01 0.10 56.07
N PRO A 3 47.11 1.09 56.27
CA PRO A 3 45.64 1.08 56.46
C PRO A 3 44.91 1.95 55.38
N ASP A 4 43.66 2.42 55.44
CA ASP A 4 42.46 2.28 56.32
C ASP A 4 41.19 2.52 55.42
N GLY A 5 39.92 2.63 55.83
CA GLY A 5 39.27 2.59 57.15
C GLY A 5 38.33 3.79 57.43
N THR A 6 37.08 3.77 56.94
CA THR A 6 35.92 4.49 57.54
C THR A 6 34.57 4.02 56.95
N LYS A 7 33.49 4.22 57.72
CA LYS A 7 32.09 4.00 57.35
C LYS A 7 31.40 5.35 57.24
N GLU A 8 30.40 5.52 56.37
CA GLU A 8 29.27 6.40 56.71
C GLU A 8 27.96 6.07 55.95
N THR A 9 26.89 6.58 56.55
CA THR A 9 25.47 6.22 56.48
C THR A 9 24.68 6.79 55.29
N ALA A 10 23.57 6.13 54.96
CA ALA A 10 22.40 6.72 54.26
C ALA A 10 21.68 7.77 55.16
N PRO A 11 20.55 8.44 54.80
CA PRO A 11 19.68 8.27 53.61
C PRO A 11 19.15 9.59 52.96
N ALA A 12 18.34 9.46 51.90
CA ALA A 12 17.05 10.16 51.70
C ALA A 12 16.56 9.97 50.24
N ALA A 13 15.45 9.25 50.06
CA ALA A 13 14.72 9.22 48.79
C ALA A 13 13.45 10.07 48.94
N GLU A 14 13.35 11.15 48.18
CA GLU A 14 12.19 12.04 48.22
C GLU A 14 11.32 11.86 46.97
N LEU A 15 10.00 11.93 47.16
CA LEU A 15 9.01 11.60 46.13
C LEU A 15 8.73 12.80 45.22
N CYS A 16 8.43 12.55 43.93
CA CYS A 16 7.78 13.52 43.07
C CYS A 16 6.70 12.85 42.17
N PRO A 17 5.43 13.32 42.16
CA PRO A 17 4.32 12.66 41.47
C PRO A 17 4.12 13.13 40.00
N PRO A 18 3.29 12.43 39.19
CA PRO A 18 3.19 12.64 37.75
C PRO A 18 1.97 13.48 37.31
N THR A 19 2.13 14.43 36.37
CA THR A 19 0.99 14.95 35.60
C THR A 19 1.35 15.55 34.22
N ALA A 20 0.45 15.31 33.26
CA ALA A 20 0.08 16.16 32.12
C ALA A 20 1.10 16.48 31.00
N ALA A 21 0.83 15.93 29.80
CA ALA A 21 0.79 16.71 28.54
C ALA A 21 0.13 15.92 27.40
N ALA A 22 -1.20 15.89 27.33
CA ALA A 22 -1.94 15.42 26.16
C ALA A 22 -3.19 16.27 25.93
N GLN A 23 -3.09 17.29 25.06
CA GLN A 23 -4.16 17.85 24.21
C GLN A 23 -3.66 19.12 23.52
N TRP A 24 -3.77 19.13 22.18
CA TRP A 24 -3.69 20.34 21.35
C TRP A 24 -5.01 20.49 20.57
N LEU A 25 -5.21 21.69 20.00
CA LEU A 25 -6.32 22.09 19.12
C LEU A 25 -7.67 22.41 19.80
N ARG A 26 -7.79 23.68 20.22
CA ARG A 26 -8.81 24.62 19.68
C ARG A 26 -8.34 26.06 19.92
N ARG A 27 -8.32 26.86 18.86
CA ARG A 27 -8.19 28.33 18.90
C ARG A 27 -9.30 28.95 18.05
N ASP A 28 -9.60 30.19 18.38
CA ASP A 28 -10.47 31.13 17.68
C ASP A 28 -11.98 30.77 17.66
N THR A 29 -12.93 31.69 17.88
CA THR A 29 -12.87 33.16 17.90
C THR A 29 -13.59 33.81 19.10
N SER A 30 -13.13 35.00 19.48
CA SER A 30 -13.87 36.06 20.19
C SER A 30 -13.35 37.38 19.61
N GLY A 31 -14.11 38.47 19.46
CA GLY A 31 -15.52 38.78 19.68
C GLY A 31 -15.69 40.29 19.47
N VAL A 32 -16.87 40.80 19.11
CA VAL A 32 -17.10 42.26 18.96
C VAL A 32 -18.42 42.67 19.62
N ILE A 33 -18.39 43.82 20.28
CA ILE A 33 -19.43 44.37 21.17
C ILE A 33 -20.23 45.44 20.44
N ALA A 34 -21.56 45.44 20.57
CA ALA A 34 -22.38 46.64 20.34
C ALA A 34 -23.69 46.60 21.15
N ASN A 35 -24.13 47.79 21.60
CA ASN A 35 -25.25 47.99 22.53
C ASN A 35 -26.26 48.98 21.91
N ARG A 36 -27.57 48.68 21.95
CA ARG A 36 -28.71 49.64 22.06
C ARG A 36 -30.09 48.96 21.92
N ASN A 37 -31.03 49.43 22.73
CA ASN A 37 -32.50 49.27 22.62
C ASN A 37 -33.07 50.53 21.89
N PRO A 38 -34.38 50.72 21.53
CA PRO A 38 -35.58 49.91 21.86
C PRO A 38 -36.67 49.74 20.75
N SER A 39 -37.84 49.20 21.15
CA SER A 39 -39.17 49.21 20.49
C SER A 39 -39.41 48.17 19.37
N THR A 40 -40.32 47.20 19.54
CA THR A 40 -41.77 47.36 19.34
C THR A 40 -42.58 46.18 19.94
N LYS A 41 -43.85 46.43 20.32
CA LYS A 41 -44.90 45.45 20.71
C LYS A 41 -45.86 45.23 19.51
N PRO A 42 -46.91 44.38 19.55
CA PRO A 42 -47.19 43.19 20.39
C PRO A 42 -47.68 41.96 19.56
N ARG A 43 -47.86 40.79 20.20
CA ARG A 43 -49.20 40.16 20.30
C ARG A 43 -49.23 38.98 21.28
N VAL A 44 -50.27 38.94 22.09
CA VAL A 44 -50.56 37.89 23.08
C VAL A 44 -51.65 36.98 22.53
N SER A 45 -51.46 35.67 22.61
CA SER A 45 -52.54 34.68 22.46
C SER A 45 -52.35 33.58 23.49
N ALA A 46 -53.11 33.66 24.58
CA ALA A 46 -53.06 32.67 25.66
C ALA A 46 -53.78 31.38 25.25
N LEU A 47 -53.07 30.26 25.21
CA LEU A 47 -53.69 28.94 25.13
C LEU A 47 -53.61 28.25 26.50
N ARG A 48 -54.78 27.90 27.04
CA ARG A 48 -54.92 27.45 28.43
C ARG A 48 -54.34 26.05 28.63
N LEU A 49 -53.59 25.88 29.72
CA LEU A 49 -53.23 24.57 30.26
C LEU A 49 -54.50 23.75 30.54
N ARG A 50 -54.53 22.51 30.02
CA ARG A 50 -55.37 21.42 30.54
C ARG A 50 -54.50 20.19 30.74
N THR A 51 -54.16 19.93 31.99
CA THR A 51 -53.53 18.69 32.44
C THR A 51 -54.50 17.52 32.26
N ARG A 52 -54.04 16.44 31.63
CA ARG A 52 -54.69 15.12 31.68
C ARG A 52 -53.84 14.18 32.55
N PRO A 53 -54.45 13.29 33.35
CA PRO A 53 -53.71 12.34 34.18
C PRO A 53 -53.07 11.23 33.34
N PRO A 54 -52.00 10.57 33.83
CA PRO A 54 -51.32 9.51 33.11
C PRO A 54 -52.11 8.18 33.11
N ALA A 55 -52.01 7.44 32.00
CA ALA A 55 -52.55 6.09 31.84
C ALA A 55 -51.54 5.03 32.32
N PRO A 56 -51.96 3.79 32.65
CA PRO A 56 -51.16 2.86 33.45
C PRO A 56 -49.98 2.21 32.71
N HIS A 57 -48.97 1.82 33.49
CA HIS A 57 -47.75 1.16 33.04
C HIS A 57 -48.01 -0.05 32.12
N LYS A 58 -47.62 0.07 30.84
CA LYS A 58 -47.28 -1.11 30.04
C LYS A 58 -45.91 -1.60 30.49
N ARG A 59 -45.79 -2.90 30.80
CA ARG A 59 -44.49 -3.54 31.04
C ARG A 59 -43.57 -3.26 29.85
N ILE A 60 -42.40 -2.70 30.10
CA ILE A 60 -41.32 -2.65 29.13
C ILE A 60 -40.93 -4.11 28.88
N ARG A 61 -41.30 -4.65 27.72
CA ARG A 61 -40.56 -5.78 27.18
C ARG A 61 -39.20 -5.21 26.82
N GLU A 62 -38.15 -5.81 27.36
CA GLU A 62 -36.77 -5.52 26.95
C GLU A 62 -36.71 -5.57 25.42
N PRO A 63 -36.00 -4.63 24.76
CA PRO A 63 -35.69 -4.80 23.36
C PRO A 63 -34.75 -5.98 23.25
N THR A 64 -35.30 -7.18 23.03
CA THR A 64 -34.57 -8.32 22.49
C THR A 64 -33.70 -7.78 21.38
N ALA A 65 -32.38 -7.98 21.51
CA ALA A 65 -31.40 -7.41 20.62
C ALA A 65 -31.92 -7.50 19.18
N SER A 66 -31.98 -6.37 18.48
CA SER A 66 -32.19 -6.35 17.04
C SER A 66 -30.95 -6.94 16.40
N ILE A 67 -30.85 -8.27 16.50
CA ILE A 67 -30.01 -9.14 15.71
C ILE A 67 -30.34 -8.75 14.29
N ILE A 68 -29.43 -7.99 13.67
CA ILE A 68 -29.32 -7.93 12.22
C ILE A 68 -29.38 -9.39 11.79
N MET A 69 -30.38 -9.78 10.98
CA MET A 69 -30.47 -11.14 10.46
C MET A 69 -29.38 -11.36 9.42
N ALA A 70 -28.12 -11.33 9.89
CA ALA A 70 -27.00 -11.98 9.26
C ALA A 70 -27.32 -13.47 9.27
N GLN A 71 -27.95 -13.91 8.18
CA GLN A 71 -28.20 -15.31 7.91
C GLN A 71 -26.91 -16.08 8.16
N ASP A 72 -26.95 -17.13 8.99
CA ASP A 72 -25.75 -17.86 9.38
C ASP A 72 -24.97 -18.26 8.11
N PRO A 73 -23.73 -17.80 7.91
CA PRO A 73 -23.06 -17.92 6.62
C PRO A 73 -22.75 -19.38 6.29
N ARG A 74 -22.55 -20.21 7.33
CA ARG A 74 -22.48 -21.68 7.22
C ARG A 74 -23.80 -22.31 6.76
N ALA A 75 -24.96 -21.79 7.18
CA ALA A 75 -26.26 -22.26 6.72
C ALA A 75 -26.55 -21.80 5.28
N LEU A 76 -26.04 -20.64 4.86
CA LEU A 76 -26.07 -20.21 3.45
C LEU A 76 -25.17 -21.09 2.58
N LEU A 77 -23.94 -21.38 3.02
CA LEU A 77 -23.02 -22.25 2.31
C LEU A 77 -23.61 -23.67 2.12
N GLN A 78 -24.19 -24.27 3.17
CA GLN A 78 -24.89 -25.55 3.05
C GLN A 78 -26.10 -25.52 2.09
N LYS A 79 -26.78 -24.38 1.95
CA LYS A 79 -27.86 -24.22 0.96
C LYS A 79 -27.30 -24.13 -0.46
N ALA A 80 -26.18 -23.41 -0.65
CA ALA A 80 -25.50 -23.30 -1.93
C ALA A 80 -24.93 -24.65 -2.40
N GLU A 81 -24.32 -25.44 -1.51
CA GLU A 81 -23.87 -26.81 -1.78
C GLU A 81 -25.02 -27.73 -2.20
N LYS A 82 -26.17 -27.66 -1.50
CA LYS A 82 -27.38 -28.44 -1.87
C LYS A 82 -27.96 -27.99 -3.21
N ALA A 83 -27.95 -26.69 -3.52
CA ALA A 83 -28.36 -26.18 -4.83
C ALA A 83 -27.44 -26.69 -5.94
N LEU A 84 -26.11 -26.67 -5.73
CA LEU A 84 -25.11 -27.20 -6.65
C LEU A 84 -25.30 -28.72 -6.90
N GLN A 85 -25.49 -29.51 -5.85
CA GLN A 85 -25.78 -30.95 -5.95
C GLN A 85 -27.09 -31.20 -6.71
N GLY A 86 -28.13 -30.39 -6.46
CA GLY A 86 -29.40 -30.42 -7.18
C GLY A 86 -29.30 -30.06 -8.67
N ALA A 87 -28.38 -29.17 -9.06
CA ALA A 87 -28.09 -28.84 -10.46
C ALA A 87 -27.26 -29.93 -11.18
N GLY A 88 -26.40 -30.62 -10.43
CA GLY A 88 -25.61 -31.76 -10.90
C GLY A 88 -26.47 -33.00 -11.18
N SER A 89 -27.38 -33.34 -10.26
CA SER A 89 -28.24 -34.52 -10.38
C SER A 89 -29.19 -34.46 -11.59
N GLY A 90 -29.29 -35.55 -12.34
CA GLY A 90 -30.02 -35.63 -13.63
C GLY A 90 -31.55 -35.51 -13.56
N PHE A 91 -32.12 -35.17 -12.40
CA PHE A 91 -33.57 -35.14 -12.13
C PHE A 91 -34.24 -33.80 -12.49
N SER A 92 -33.68 -33.02 -13.42
CA SER A 92 -34.14 -31.66 -13.74
C SER A 92 -35.30 -31.63 -14.74
N PHE A 93 -36.51 -31.99 -14.29
CA PHE A 93 -37.74 -31.94 -15.11
C PHE A 93 -38.40 -30.53 -15.19
N PHE A 94 -37.93 -29.58 -14.38
CA PHE A 94 -38.42 -28.19 -14.36
C PHE A 94 -37.23 -27.23 -14.16
N GLY A 95 -37.10 -26.22 -15.02
CA GLY A 95 -36.03 -25.19 -14.99
C GLY A 95 -34.75 -25.57 -15.74
N GLY A 96 -34.11 -24.58 -16.37
CA GLY A 96 -32.87 -24.75 -17.12
C GLY A 96 -31.71 -25.17 -16.21
N ARG A 97 -30.79 -25.99 -16.72
CA ARG A 97 -29.66 -26.48 -15.89
C ARG A 97 -28.68 -25.36 -15.55
N GLU A 98 -28.50 -24.43 -16.48
CA GLU A 98 -27.66 -23.22 -16.41
C GLU A 98 -28.17 -22.25 -15.33
N GLU A 99 -29.46 -21.88 -15.38
CA GLU A 99 -30.15 -21.06 -14.37
C GLU A 99 -29.97 -21.58 -12.93
N LYS A 100 -29.93 -22.92 -12.76
CA LYS A 100 -29.67 -23.54 -11.44
C LYS A 100 -28.22 -23.42 -10.99
N TYR A 101 -27.26 -23.44 -11.91
CA TYR A 101 -25.86 -23.18 -11.60
C TYR A 101 -25.60 -21.68 -11.32
N GLN A 102 -26.26 -20.76 -12.02
CA GLN A 102 -26.24 -19.31 -11.72
C GLN A 102 -26.76 -19.06 -10.30
N ASN A 103 -27.95 -19.56 -9.97
CA ASN A 103 -28.53 -19.44 -8.63
C ASN A 103 -27.60 -20.05 -7.55
N ALA A 104 -27.01 -21.23 -7.81
CA ALA A 104 -26.03 -21.81 -6.88
C ALA A 104 -24.80 -20.92 -6.67
N ALA A 105 -24.23 -20.34 -7.74
CA ALA A 105 -23.10 -19.41 -7.64
C ALA A 105 -23.47 -18.13 -6.87
N ASP A 106 -24.64 -17.55 -7.12
CA ASP A 106 -25.16 -16.38 -6.38
C ASP A 106 -25.34 -16.68 -4.89
N MET A 107 -25.81 -17.88 -4.54
CA MET A 107 -25.92 -18.31 -3.14
C MET A 107 -24.54 -18.45 -2.46
N PHE A 108 -23.51 -18.91 -3.18
CA PHE A 108 -22.13 -18.92 -2.67
C PHE A 108 -21.59 -17.49 -2.50
N VAL A 109 -21.84 -16.58 -3.43
CA VAL A 109 -21.46 -15.15 -3.32
C VAL A 109 -22.16 -14.47 -2.12
N GLN A 110 -23.44 -14.76 -1.89
CA GLN A 110 -24.18 -14.28 -0.73
C GLN A 110 -23.59 -14.83 0.59
N ALA A 111 -23.28 -16.13 0.65
CA ALA A 111 -22.62 -16.75 1.80
C ALA A 111 -21.24 -16.11 2.06
N ALA A 112 -20.44 -15.90 1.01
CA ALA A 112 -19.12 -15.31 1.09
C ALA A 112 -19.14 -13.84 1.60
N ASN A 113 -20.12 -13.05 1.15
CA ASN A 113 -20.33 -11.70 1.68
C ASN A 113 -20.77 -11.71 3.16
N ALA A 114 -21.61 -12.67 3.57
CA ALA A 114 -21.96 -12.85 4.99
C ALA A 114 -20.73 -13.28 5.84
N PHE A 115 -19.86 -14.16 5.33
CA PHE A 115 -18.58 -14.48 5.98
C PHE A 115 -17.66 -13.26 6.13
N LYS A 116 -17.56 -12.39 5.10
CA LYS A 116 -16.84 -11.11 5.17
C LYS A 116 -17.42 -10.18 6.24
N MET A 117 -18.74 -10.08 6.38
CA MET A 117 -19.38 -9.30 7.46
C MET A 117 -19.03 -9.84 8.85
N GLN A 118 -18.83 -11.16 8.99
CA GLN A 118 -18.40 -11.81 10.23
C GLN A 118 -16.87 -11.85 10.41
N LYS A 119 -16.10 -11.18 9.53
CA LYS A 119 -14.62 -11.17 9.49
C LYS A 119 -13.97 -12.54 9.29
N GLN A 120 -14.73 -13.54 8.82
CA GLN A 120 -14.21 -14.88 8.50
C GLN A 120 -13.67 -14.88 7.07
N ASN A 121 -12.55 -14.18 6.85
CA ASN A 121 -12.08 -13.84 5.51
C ASN A 121 -11.59 -15.07 4.72
N VAL A 122 -10.99 -16.07 5.39
CA VAL A 122 -10.56 -17.34 4.77
C VAL A 122 -11.76 -18.13 4.23
N ASP A 123 -12.81 -18.29 5.04
CA ASP A 123 -14.01 -19.05 4.64
C ASP A 123 -14.83 -18.28 3.58
N ALA A 124 -14.81 -16.95 3.62
CA ALA A 124 -15.34 -16.11 2.53
C ALA A 124 -14.59 -16.35 1.21
N GLY A 125 -13.25 -16.35 1.23
CA GLY A 125 -12.42 -16.61 0.06
C GLY A 125 -12.73 -17.97 -0.58
N LYS A 126 -12.84 -19.02 0.24
CA LYS A 126 -13.20 -20.38 -0.23
C LYS A 126 -14.58 -20.40 -0.89
N ALA A 127 -15.57 -19.71 -0.31
CA ALA A 127 -16.90 -19.62 -0.88
C ALA A 127 -16.91 -18.86 -2.23
N PHE A 128 -16.10 -17.82 -2.40
CA PHE A 128 -15.91 -17.17 -3.71
C PHE A 128 -15.17 -18.06 -4.71
N GLU A 129 -14.16 -18.84 -4.31
CA GLU A 129 -13.51 -19.82 -5.19
C GLU A 129 -14.49 -20.88 -5.69
N GLN A 130 -15.39 -21.38 -4.82
CA GLN A 130 -16.45 -22.30 -5.25
C GLN A 130 -17.41 -21.65 -6.25
N ALA A 131 -17.85 -20.41 -6.03
CA ALA A 131 -18.67 -19.66 -6.99
C ALA A 131 -17.97 -19.51 -8.35
N ALA A 132 -16.70 -19.08 -8.36
CA ALA A 132 -15.91 -18.90 -9.57
C ALA A 132 -15.64 -20.21 -10.34
N GLN A 133 -15.48 -21.33 -9.62
CA GLN A 133 -15.35 -22.66 -10.23
C GLN A 133 -16.65 -23.10 -10.92
N ILE A 134 -17.82 -22.75 -10.38
CA ILE A 134 -19.12 -23.01 -11.01
C ILE A 134 -19.28 -22.14 -12.27
N GLN A 135 -19.02 -20.84 -12.16
CA GLN A 135 -19.07 -19.89 -13.28
C GLN A 135 -18.15 -20.31 -14.44
N THR A 136 -16.91 -20.71 -14.12
CA THR A 136 -15.95 -21.17 -15.14
C THR A 136 -16.36 -22.50 -15.77
N ASN A 137 -16.71 -23.52 -14.97
CA ASN A 137 -16.82 -24.91 -15.45
C ASN A 137 -18.25 -25.35 -15.83
N LYS A 138 -19.28 -24.61 -15.41
CA LYS A 138 -20.71 -24.99 -15.60
C LYS A 138 -21.52 -23.96 -16.37
N LEU A 139 -21.17 -22.69 -16.27
CA LEU A 139 -21.83 -21.58 -16.95
C LEU A 139 -21.06 -21.08 -18.18
N ASN A 140 -19.76 -21.37 -18.25
CA ASN A 140 -18.87 -20.85 -19.29
C ASN A 140 -18.87 -19.30 -19.32
N GLU A 141 -18.96 -18.69 -18.13
CA GLU A 141 -18.92 -17.25 -17.86
C GLU A 141 -17.57 -16.88 -17.21
N PRO A 142 -16.42 -16.94 -17.95
CA PRO A 142 -15.10 -16.72 -17.38
C PRO A 142 -14.88 -15.28 -16.91
N ASP A 143 -15.65 -14.32 -17.44
CA ASP A 143 -15.64 -12.92 -17.02
C ASP A 143 -16.15 -12.74 -15.60
N ASP A 144 -17.30 -13.33 -15.28
CA ASP A 144 -17.90 -13.22 -13.94
C ASP A 144 -17.18 -14.10 -12.92
N ALA A 145 -16.59 -15.20 -13.37
CA ALA A 145 -15.59 -15.92 -12.58
C ALA A 145 -14.38 -15.05 -12.22
N ALA A 146 -13.83 -14.28 -13.17
CA ALA A 146 -12.69 -13.38 -12.91
C ALA A 146 -13.06 -12.24 -11.93
N ASN A 147 -14.25 -11.65 -12.07
CA ASN A 147 -14.78 -10.67 -11.12
C ASN A 147 -14.89 -11.27 -9.70
N THR A 148 -15.43 -12.49 -9.59
CA THR A 148 -15.62 -13.23 -8.33
C THR A 148 -14.28 -13.61 -7.68
N LEU A 149 -13.27 -14.00 -8.47
CA LEU A 149 -11.90 -14.27 -7.99
C LEU A 149 -11.19 -13.01 -7.50
N VAL A 150 -11.47 -11.84 -8.08
CA VAL A 150 -10.97 -10.55 -7.57
C VAL A 150 -11.58 -10.22 -6.19
N ASP A 151 -12.84 -10.59 -5.93
CA ASP A 151 -13.43 -10.47 -4.60
C ASP A 151 -12.94 -11.53 -3.60
N ALA A 152 -12.57 -12.72 -4.08
CA ALA A 152 -11.83 -13.72 -3.29
C ALA A 152 -10.46 -13.19 -2.87
N PHE A 153 -9.70 -12.60 -3.79
CA PHE A 153 -8.40 -11.96 -3.51
C PHE A 153 -8.52 -10.89 -2.41
N LYS A 154 -9.53 -10.02 -2.46
CA LYS A 154 -9.77 -8.99 -1.43
C LYS A 154 -10.07 -9.58 -0.05
N ALA A 155 -10.65 -10.78 0.02
CA ALA A 155 -10.85 -11.49 1.28
C ALA A 155 -9.54 -12.14 1.75
N TYR A 156 -8.86 -12.88 0.87
CA TYR A 156 -7.66 -13.63 1.22
C TYR A 156 -6.43 -12.78 1.55
N ARG A 157 -6.27 -11.58 0.97
CA ARG A 157 -5.04 -10.74 1.09
C ARG A 157 -4.49 -10.58 2.52
N LYS A 158 -5.34 -10.63 3.56
CA LYS A 158 -4.90 -10.45 4.97
C LYS A 158 -4.58 -11.74 5.73
N GLU A 159 -5.10 -12.89 5.29
CA GLU A 159 -5.04 -14.15 6.06
C GLU A 159 -4.24 -15.24 5.30
N ASP A 160 -4.34 -15.26 3.98
CA ASP A 160 -3.67 -16.23 3.10
C ASP A 160 -3.24 -15.54 1.79
N PRO A 161 -2.07 -14.86 1.79
CA PRO A 161 -1.54 -14.23 0.59
C PRO A 161 -1.21 -15.25 -0.53
N GLN A 162 -0.90 -16.51 -0.20
CA GLN A 162 -0.66 -17.54 -1.21
C GLN A 162 -1.95 -17.91 -1.97
N ALA A 163 -3.09 -18.02 -1.28
CA ALA A 163 -4.39 -18.21 -1.94
C ALA A 163 -4.82 -16.98 -2.74
N ALA A 164 -4.58 -15.78 -2.19
CA ALA A 164 -4.85 -14.52 -2.88
C ALA A 164 -4.10 -14.45 -4.23
N ALA A 165 -2.80 -14.80 -4.25
CA ALA A 165 -1.98 -14.82 -5.45
C ALA A 165 -2.52 -15.80 -6.52
N ARG A 166 -2.93 -17.01 -6.13
CA ARG A 166 -3.50 -18.01 -7.06
C ARG A 166 -4.79 -17.51 -7.70
N CYS A 167 -5.73 -17.00 -6.90
CA CYS A 167 -7.00 -16.45 -7.39
C CYS A 167 -6.78 -15.32 -8.40
N LEU A 168 -5.86 -14.40 -8.07
CA LEU A 168 -5.61 -13.21 -8.88
C LEU A 168 -4.88 -13.54 -10.19
N ASN A 169 -3.95 -14.50 -10.20
CA ASN A 169 -3.31 -14.98 -11.44
C ASN A 169 -4.32 -15.55 -12.44
N VAL A 170 -5.29 -16.35 -11.97
CA VAL A 170 -6.37 -16.88 -12.84
C VAL A 170 -7.26 -15.76 -13.38
N ALA A 171 -7.60 -14.75 -12.57
CA ALA A 171 -8.36 -13.59 -13.04
C ALA A 171 -7.58 -12.76 -14.08
N ILE A 172 -6.28 -12.56 -13.90
CA ILE A 172 -5.40 -11.85 -14.85
C ILE A 172 -5.36 -12.58 -16.20
N ASP A 173 -5.16 -13.90 -16.21
CA ASP A 173 -5.16 -14.69 -17.45
C ASP A 173 -6.47 -14.52 -18.26
N ARG A 174 -7.62 -14.46 -17.59
CA ARG A 174 -8.91 -14.17 -18.23
C ARG A 174 -8.99 -12.75 -18.80
N TYR A 175 -8.54 -11.74 -18.06
CA TYR A 175 -8.51 -10.36 -18.56
C TYR A 175 -7.54 -10.19 -19.75
N CYS A 176 -6.39 -10.86 -19.73
CA CYS A 176 -5.45 -10.92 -20.85
C CYS A 176 -6.08 -11.63 -22.07
N SER A 177 -6.71 -12.80 -21.87
CA SER A 177 -7.42 -13.54 -22.93
C SER A 177 -8.53 -12.73 -23.61
N LYS A 178 -9.16 -11.82 -22.86
CA LYS A 178 -10.18 -10.89 -23.36
C LYS A 178 -9.62 -9.62 -24.03
N GLY A 179 -8.31 -9.39 -23.96
CA GLY A 179 -7.65 -8.18 -24.45
C GLY A 179 -7.85 -6.95 -23.55
N ASN A 180 -8.31 -7.12 -22.30
CA ASN A 180 -8.47 -6.02 -21.34
C ASN A 180 -7.18 -5.80 -20.53
N PHE A 181 -6.12 -5.39 -21.23
CA PHE A 181 -4.79 -5.21 -20.65
C PHE A 181 -4.76 -4.17 -19.53
N ARG A 182 -5.57 -3.10 -19.59
CA ARG A 182 -5.62 -2.07 -18.54
C ARG A 182 -6.12 -2.63 -17.20
N ARG A 183 -7.19 -3.45 -17.18
CA ARG A 183 -7.64 -4.12 -15.94
C ARG A 183 -6.65 -5.19 -15.50
N ALA A 184 -6.10 -5.96 -16.43
CA ALA A 184 -5.06 -6.95 -16.13
C ALA A 184 -3.86 -6.30 -15.44
N ALA A 185 -3.41 -5.12 -15.90
CA ALA A 185 -2.29 -4.37 -15.31
C ALA A 185 -2.57 -3.88 -13.89
N THR A 186 -3.78 -3.36 -13.59
CA THR A 186 -4.15 -2.98 -12.21
C THR A 186 -4.14 -4.19 -11.26
N HIS A 187 -4.56 -5.37 -11.74
CA HIS A 187 -4.50 -6.60 -10.96
C HIS A 187 -3.07 -7.15 -10.84
N LYS A 188 -2.24 -7.04 -11.88
CA LYS A 188 -0.83 -7.48 -11.86
C LYS A 188 0.03 -6.56 -10.97
N GLU A 189 -0.26 -5.26 -10.90
CA GLU A 189 0.29 -4.34 -9.88
C GLU A 189 -0.08 -4.79 -8.46
N SER A 190 -1.36 -5.12 -8.23
CA SER A 190 -1.84 -5.60 -6.91
C SER A 190 -1.22 -6.94 -6.51
N LEU A 191 -0.83 -7.77 -7.50
CA LEU A 191 -0.12 -9.03 -7.31
C LEU A 191 1.35 -8.79 -6.96
N GLY A 192 2.02 -7.85 -7.64
CA GLY A 192 3.39 -7.44 -7.30
C GLY A 192 3.50 -6.89 -5.88
N GLU A 193 2.54 -6.06 -5.45
CA GLU A 193 2.48 -5.57 -4.07
C GLU A 193 2.33 -6.69 -3.04
N LEU A 194 1.55 -7.73 -3.36
CA LEU A 194 1.37 -8.90 -2.51
C LEU A 194 2.65 -9.74 -2.40
N TYR A 195 3.36 -9.94 -3.51
CA TYR A 195 4.65 -10.64 -3.50
C TYR A 195 5.72 -9.87 -2.70
N GLU A 196 5.77 -8.55 -2.86
CA GLU A 196 6.72 -7.67 -2.17
C GLU A 196 6.43 -7.53 -0.66
N GLN A 197 5.17 -7.31 -0.28
CA GLN A 197 4.80 -6.98 1.11
C GLN A 197 4.52 -8.20 1.98
N ASP A 198 3.78 -9.19 1.45
CA ASP A 198 3.20 -10.28 2.25
C ASP A 198 3.97 -11.61 2.07
N LEU A 199 4.67 -11.80 0.95
CA LEU A 199 5.38 -13.05 0.63
C LEU A 199 6.91 -12.94 0.61
N GLY A 200 7.46 -11.74 0.46
CA GLY A 200 8.91 -11.49 0.39
C GLY A 200 9.60 -12.03 -0.86
N ASP A 201 8.85 -12.32 -1.93
CA ASP A 201 9.40 -12.81 -3.20
C ASP A 201 9.68 -11.64 -4.15
N THR A 202 10.89 -11.10 -4.07
CA THR A 202 11.37 -9.96 -4.89
C THR A 202 11.36 -10.27 -6.38
N LYS A 203 11.62 -11.52 -6.77
CA LYS A 203 11.78 -11.92 -8.18
C LYS A 203 10.42 -12.05 -8.86
N SER A 204 9.47 -12.74 -8.22
CA SER A 204 8.08 -12.79 -8.72
C SER A 204 7.41 -11.40 -8.70
N ALA A 205 7.78 -10.52 -7.75
CA ALA A 205 7.32 -9.14 -7.74
C ALA A 205 7.85 -8.32 -8.92
N LEU A 206 9.15 -8.44 -9.25
CA LEU A 206 9.77 -7.78 -10.40
C LEU A 206 9.09 -8.16 -11.72
N GLU A 207 9.00 -9.45 -12.03
CA GLU A 207 8.33 -9.92 -13.26
C GLU A 207 6.88 -9.43 -13.37
N ALA A 208 6.17 -9.36 -12.23
CA ALA A 208 4.80 -8.85 -12.18
C ALA A 208 4.72 -7.35 -12.45
N TYR A 209 5.60 -6.55 -11.85
CA TYR A 209 5.64 -5.10 -12.07
C TYR A 209 6.12 -4.74 -13.49
N GLU A 210 7.11 -5.44 -14.05
CA GLU A 210 7.57 -5.27 -15.44
C GLU A 210 6.45 -5.58 -16.45
N SER A 211 5.76 -6.73 -16.28
CA SER A 211 4.60 -7.11 -17.10
C SER A 211 3.50 -6.05 -17.06
N ALA A 212 3.19 -5.54 -15.87
CA ALA A 212 2.17 -4.52 -15.67
C ALA A 212 2.58 -3.17 -16.28
N ALA A 213 3.85 -2.78 -16.16
CA ALA A 213 4.38 -1.55 -16.75
C ALA A 213 4.31 -1.59 -18.28
N GLY A 214 4.74 -2.68 -18.92
CA GLY A 214 4.64 -2.87 -20.36
C GLY A 214 3.20 -2.82 -20.90
N TRP A 215 2.22 -3.34 -20.15
CA TRP A 215 0.80 -3.22 -20.51
C TRP A 215 0.27 -1.78 -20.39
N TYR A 216 0.72 -0.99 -19.41
CA TYR A 216 0.36 0.42 -19.31
C TYR A 216 1.07 1.29 -20.38
N GLU A 217 2.31 0.98 -20.78
CA GLU A 217 2.96 1.64 -21.92
C GLU A 217 2.17 1.39 -23.22
N GLY A 218 1.73 0.15 -23.47
CA GLY A 218 0.89 -0.19 -24.62
C GLY A 218 -0.48 0.52 -24.64
N ASP A 219 -1.03 0.86 -23.47
CA ASP A 219 -2.28 1.61 -23.31
C ASP A 219 -2.07 3.15 -23.30
N ASN A 220 -0.86 3.63 -23.66
CA ASN A 220 -0.43 5.03 -23.59
C ASN A 220 -0.60 5.68 -22.20
N ALA A 221 -0.62 4.87 -21.14
CA ALA A 221 -0.85 5.29 -19.76
C ALA A 221 0.47 5.61 -19.03
N ASN A 222 1.33 6.43 -19.65
CA ASN A 222 2.72 6.66 -19.24
C ASN A 222 2.88 7.07 -17.76
N ALA A 223 1.92 7.81 -17.18
CA ALA A 223 1.95 8.17 -15.78
C ALA A 223 1.82 6.96 -14.82
N LEU A 224 1.07 5.92 -15.21
CA LEU A 224 0.94 4.67 -14.46
C LEU A 224 2.13 3.73 -14.74
N ALA A 225 2.60 3.69 -15.99
CA ALA A 225 3.81 2.96 -16.35
C ALA A 225 5.03 3.46 -15.57
N ASN A 226 5.27 4.78 -15.52
CA ASN A 226 6.38 5.38 -14.77
C ASN A 226 6.33 5.03 -13.28
N LYS A 227 5.15 5.05 -12.66
CA LYS A 227 4.98 4.62 -11.25
C LYS A 227 5.46 3.18 -11.03
N LEU A 228 5.20 2.28 -11.99
CA LEU A 228 5.63 0.88 -11.89
C LEU A 228 7.10 0.68 -12.25
N TRP A 229 7.62 1.33 -13.28
CA TRP A 229 9.05 1.28 -13.61
C TRP A 229 9.92 1.77 -12.44
N LEU A 230 9.46 2.77 -11.69
CA LEU A 230 10.13 3.20 -10.45
C LEU A 230 10.10 2.12 -9.36
N LYS A 231 8.99 1.38 -9.20
CA LYS A 231 8.94 0.21 -8.30
C LYS A 231 9.87 -0.91 -8.77
N VAL A 232 9.90 -1.21 -10.08
CA VAL A 232 10.83 -2.20 -10.67
C VAL A 232 12.27 -1.79 -10.33
N ALA A 233 12.64 -0.54 -10.57
CA ALA A 233 13.99 -0.04 -10.28
C ALA A 233 14.31 -0.05 -8.78
N ASP A 234 13.36 0.36 -7.92
CA ASP A 234 13.53 0.33 -6.46
C ASP A 234 13.78 -1.09 -5.94
N VAL A 235 13.02 -2.10 -6.42
CA VAL A 235 13.17 -3.51 -6.03
C VAL A 235 14.42 -4.13 -6.65
N ALA A 236 14.74 -3.85 -7.92
CA ALA A 236 15.92 -4.38 -8.60
C ALA A 236 17.23 -3.92 -7.95
N ALA A 237 17.31 -2.64 -7.56
CA ALA A 237 18.45 -2.11 -6.80
C ALA A 237 18.58 -2.77 -5.41
N LEU A 238 17.47 -3.15 -4.78
CA LEU A 238 17.50 -3.89 -3.52
C LEU A 238 17.95 -5.36 -3.73
N ASP A 239 17.56 -6.03 -4.81
CA ASP A 239 18.01 -7.40 -5.16
C ASP A 239 19.51 -7.42 -5.54
N GLY A 240 20.04 -6.31 -6.08
CA GLY A 240 21.43 -6.14 -6.50
C GLY A 240 21.63 -5.93 -8.01
N ASP A 241 20.55 -5.97 -8.79
CA ASP A 241 20.53 -5.74 -10.25
C ASP A 241 20.61 -4.23 -10.58
N TYR A 242 21.72 -3.58 -10.19
CA TYR A 242 21.89 -2.13 -10.35
C TYR A 242 21.77 -1.64 -11.80
N ASN A 243 22.29 -2.40 -12.77
CA ASN A 243 22.19 -2.07 -14.19
C ASN A 243 20.73 -1.90 -14.66
N LYS A 244 19.85 -2.87 -14.31
CA LYS A 244 18.41 -2.77 -14.64
C LYS A 244 17.74 -1.61 -13.92
N ALA A 245 18.16 -1.30 -12.71
CA ALA A 245 17.61 -0.16 -11.97
C ALA A 245 17.97 1.17 -12.65
N ILE A 246 19.24 1.33 -13.06
CA ILE A 246 19.74 2.49 -13.82
C ILE A 246 18.93 2.70 -15.10
N ASP A 247 18.87 1.68 -15.98
CA ASP A 247 18.17 1.77 -17.27
C ASP A 247 16.70 2.23 -17.08
N ASN A 248 16.02 1.70 -16.07
CA ASN A 248 14.63 2.05 -15.76
C ASN A 248 14.49 3.46 -15.15
N TYR A 249 15.40 3.89 -14.27
CA TYR A 249 15.37 5.26 -13.73
C TYR A 249 15.64 6.30 -14.82
N GLU A 250 16.61 6.06 -15.72
CA GLU A 250 16.92 6.97 -16.83
C GLU A 250 15.76 7.03 -17.83
N LYS A 251 15.19 5.89 -18.22
CA LYS A 251 13.98 5.81 -19.04
C LYS A 251 12.83 6.63 -18.45
N VAL A 252 12.57 6.50 -17.14
CA VAL A 252 11.52 7.27 -16.47
C VAL A 252 11.86 8.75 -16.36
N ALA A 253 13.13 9.11 -16.13
CA ALA A 253 13.59 10.49 -16.09
C ALA A 253 13.39 11.21 -17.44
N GLU A 254 13.79 10.58 -18.55
CA GLU A 254 13.60 11.10 -19.92
C GLU A 254 12.11 11.22 -20.30
N GLN A 255 11.27 10.28 -19.89
CA GLN A 255 9.82 10.41 -20.09
C GLN A 255 9.21 11.51 -19.21
N SER A 256 9.71 11.70 -17.99
CA SER A 256 9.17 12.64 -17.01
C SER A 256 9.62 14.08 -17.23
N ILE A 257 10.79 14.32 -17.84
CA ILE A 257 11.31 15.68 -18.07
C ILE A 257 10.45 16.48 -19.06
N ASN A 258 9.81 15.78 -20.00
CA ASN A 258 8.86 16.33 -20.95
C ASN A 258 7.51 16.73 -20.30
N ASN A 259 7.28 16.35 -19.04
CA ASN A 259 6.06 16.63 -18.30
C ASN A 259 6.32 17.62 -17.16
N ASN A 260 5.85 18.86 -17.32
CA ASN A 260 6.02 19.95 -16.35
C ASN A 260 5.52 19.62 -14.92
N LEU A 261 4.60 18.66 -14.75
CA LEU A 261 4.16 18.22 -13.42
C LEU A 261 5.19 17.30 -12.75
N MET A 262 5.88 16.47 -13.52
CA MET A 262 6.83 15.46 -13.02
C MET A 262 8.27 15.98 -12.93
N LYS A 263 8.59 17.13 -13.56
CA LYS A 263 9.95 17.73 -13.53
C LYS A 263 10.54 17.83 -12.11
N TYR A 264 9.73 18.17 -11.10
CA TYR A 264 10.20 18.27 -9.71
C TYR A 264 10.63 16.92 -9.09
N SER A 265 10.14 15.80 -9.62
CA SER A 265 10.50 14.44 -9.20
C SER A 265 11.69 13.86 -9.98
N VAL A 266 11.98 14.36 -11.18
CA VAL A 266 13.09 13.89 -12.03
C VAL A 266 14.42 13.89 -11.27
N LYS A 267 14.70 14.93 -10.48
CA LYS A 267 15.92 15.02 -9.66
C LYS A 267 16.09 13.89 -8.64
N ASP A 268 15.00 13.33 -8.13
CA ASP A 268 15.07 12.15 -7.24
C ASP A 268 15.42 10.90 -8.04
N TYR A 269 14.86 10.75 -9.24
CA TYR A 269 15.17 9.61 -10.13
C TYR A 269 16.62 9.63 -10.60
N LEU A 270 17.15 10.81 -10.97
CA LEU A 270 18.56 11.01 -11.32
C LEU A 270 19.49 10.77 -10.11
N LEU A 271 19.08 11.20 -8.90
CA LEU A 271 19.82 10.88 -7.67
C LEU A 271 19.85 9.37 -7.41
N LYS A 272 18.72 8.67 -7.53
CA LYS A 272 18.66 7.21 -7.37
C LYS A 272 19.52 6.48 -8.40
N ALA A 273 19.46 6.88 -9.67
CA ALA A 273 20.30 6.31 -10.74
C ALA A 273 21.80 6.51 -10.47
N GLY A 274 22.21 7.72 -10.09
CA GLY A 274 23.60 8.01 -9.70
C GLY A 274 24.08 7.19 -8.50
N ILE A 275 23.23 6.98 -7.49
CA ILE A 275 23.54 6.10 -6.34
C ILE A 275 23.68 4.63 -6.80
N CYS A 276 22.88 4.16 -7.77
CA CYS A 276 23.03 2.82 -8.35
C CYS A 276 24.32 2.66 -9.18
N HIS A 277 24.77 3.69 -9.90
CA HIS A 277 26.08 3.68 -10.57
C HIS A 277 27.21 3.54 -9.55
N LEU A 278 27.18 4.31 -8.45
CA LEU A 278 28.15 4.19 -7.36
C LEU A 278 28.11 2.81 -6.71
N ALA A 279 26.93 2.21 -6.53
CA ALA A 279 26.78 0.86 -5.99
C ALA A 279 27.23 -0.26 -6.95
N SER A 280 27.39 0.04 -8.24
CA SER A 280 27.96 -0.87 -9.24
C SER A 280 29.50 -0.86 -9.24
N GLY A 281 30.13 0.08 -8.52
CA GLY A 281 31.59 0.24 -8.48
C GLY A 281 32.22 0.89 -9.72
N ASP A 282 31.44 1.24 -10.75
CA ASP A 282 31.94 1.88 -11.98
C ASP A 282 31.89 3.41 -11.86
N LEU A 283 33.00 3.98 -11.36
CA LEU A 283 33.20 5.43 -11.27
C LEU A 283 33.18 6.14 -12.63
N VAL A 284 33.62 5.47 -13.71
CA VAL A 284 33.64 6.07 -15.05
C VAL A 284 32.23 6.15 -15.62
N ALA A 285 31.40 5.14 -15.38
CA ALA A 285 29.97 5.20 -15.68
C ALA A 285 29.27 6.27 -14.83
N ALA A 286 29.56 6.37 -13.53
CA ALA A 286 28.98 7.39 -12.66
C ALA A 286 29.31 8.82 -13.13
N GLN A 287 30.57 9.11 -13.49
CA GLN A 287 30.97 10.42 -14.02
C GLN A 287 30.31 10.74 -15.37
N ARG A 288 30.22 9.77 -16.30
CA ARG A 288 29.51 9.94 -17.59
C ARG A 288 28.01 10.16 -17.40
N ALA A 289 27.39 9.44 -16.47
CA ALA A 289 25.99 9.63 -16.12
C ALA A 289 25.75 11.05 -15.58
N LEU A 290 26.64 11.56 -14.72
CA LEU A 290 26.58 12.95 -14.23
C LEU A 290 26.69 14.00 -15.33
N GLU A 291 27.48 13.77 -16.37
CA GLU A 291 27.52 14.65 -17.55
C GLU A 291 26.18 14.62 -18.30
N ARG A 292 25.65 13.43 -18.61
CA ARG A 292 24.33 13.26 -19.24
C ARG A 292 23.20 13.88 -18.42
N TYR A 293 23.24 13.82 -17.09
CA TYR A 293 22.22 14.40 -16.23
C TYR A 293 22.23 15.94 -16.25
N ARG A 294 23.40 16.56 -16.46
CA ARG A 294 23.53 18.02 -16.70
C ARG A 294 22.99 18.43 -18.07
N GLU A 295 23.16 17.59 -19.09
CA GLU A 295 22.59 17.81 -20.43
C GLU A 295 21.08 17.66 -20.45
N LEU A 296 20.53 16.67 -19.74
CA LEU A 296 19.09 16.41 -19.64
C LEU A 296 18.35 17.57 -18.96
N ASP A 297 18.74 17.96 -17.74
CA ASP A 297 18.19 19.15 -17.08
C ASP A 297 19.31 20.14 -16.71
N PRO A 298 19.46 21.25 -17.47
CA PRO A 298 20.39 22.32 -17.13
C PRO A 298 20.17 22.94 -15.73
N GLY A 299 18.98 22.77 -15.15
CA GLY A 299 18.70 23.15 -13.77
C GLY A 299 19.33 22.22 -12.72
N PHE A 300 19.55 20.94 -13.06
CA PHE A 300 20.03 19.90 -12.15
C PHE A 300 21.43 20.20 -11.61
N ALA A 301 22.31 20.80 -12.41
CA ALA A 301 23.65 21.23 -11.99
C ALA A 301 23.66 22.16 -10.75
N THR A 302 22.57 22.89 -10.49
CA THR A 302 22.40 23.76 -9.32
C THR A 302 21.63 23.12 -8.16
N GLN A 303 21.09 21.91 -8.35
CA GLN A 303 20.37 21.16 -7.32
C GLN A 303 21.36 20.51 -6.33
N ARG A 304 20.91 20.33 -5.09
CA ARG A 304 21.72 19.72 -4.02
C ARG A 304 21.97 18.23 -4.29
N GLU A 305 21.02 17.60 -4.96
CA GLU A 305 21.05 16.23 -5.42
C GLU A 305 22.25 15.98 -6.36
N HIS A 306 22.52 16.91 -7.27
CA HIS A 306 23.70 16.85 -8.15
C HIS A 306 25.01 17.10 -7.39
N MET A 307 25.03 18.12 -6.52
CA MET A 307 26.20 18.42 -5.69
C MET A 307 26.58 17.22 -4.80
N LEU A 308 25.58 16.54 -4.21
CA LEU A 308 25.79 15.33 -3.44
C LEU A 308 26.42 14.22 -4.29
N LEU A 309 25.90 13.94 -5.49
CA LEU A 309 26.49 12.88 -6.33
C LEU A 309 27.95 13.18 -6.70
N VAL A 310 28.31 14.44 -6.97
CA VAL A 310 29.71 14.83 -7.22
C VAL A 310 30.56 14.61 -5.96
N ASP A 311 30.11 15.12 -4.81
CA ASP A 311 30.79 14.93 -3.52
C ASP A 311 30.99 13.44 -3.16
N LEU A 312 30.01 12.57 -3.48
CA LEU A 312 30.12 11.13 -3.27
C LEU A 312 31.06 10.45 -4.28
N CYS A 313 31.09 10.89 -5.55
CA CYS A 313 32.07 10.41 -6.52
C CYS A 313 33.50 10.74 -6.07
N GLU A 314 33.75 11.98 -5.64
CA GLU A 314 35.05 12.43 -5.12
C GLU A 314 35.46 11.63 -3.88
N ALA A 315 34.53 11.37 -2.95
CA ALA A 315 34.82 10.59 -1.74
C ALA A 315 35.15 9.11 -2.03
N VAL A 316 34.50 8.50 -3.04
CA VAL A 316 34.81 7.12 -3.48
C VAL A 316 36.13 7.07 -4.26
N GLU A 317 36.41 8.06 -5.11
CA GLU A 317 37.70 8.18 -5.81
C GLU A 317 38.87 8.39 -4.84
N ALA A 318 38.66 9.18 -3.78
CA ALA A 318 39.60 9.37 -2.68
C ALA A 318 39.66 8.18 -1.69
N LYS A 319 38.84 7.13 -1.88
CA LYS A 319 38.65 5.98 -0.97
C LYS A 319 38.39 6.38 0.50
N SER A 320 37.80 7.55 0.75
CA SER A 320 37.68 8.10 2.10
C SER A 320 36.29 7.87 2.68
N GLN A 321 36.17 6.83 3.52
CA GLN A 321 34.91 6.49 4.19
C GLN A 321 34.40 7.63 5.09
N GLU A 322 35.30 8.37 5.75
CA GLU A 322 34.97 9.54 6.58
C GLU A 322 34.32 10.66 5.75
N GLN A 323 34.94 11.05 4.62
CA GLN A 323 34.40 12.06 3.72
C GLN A 323 33.02 11.66 3.18
N PHE A 324 32.85 10.39 2.79
CA PHE A 324 31.57 9.86 2.35
C PHE A 324 30.48 10.02 3.43
N THR A 325 30.80 9.67 4.69
CA THR A 325 29.84 9.84 5.80
C THR A 325 29.56 11.30 6.17
N ASP A 326 30.55 12.18 6.14
CA ASP A 326 30.39 13.60 6.47
C ASP A 326 29.51 14.32 5.44
N LYS A 327 29.70 14.04 4.15
CA LYS A 327 28.87 14.59 3.06
C LYS A 327 27.43 14.09 3.15
N LEU A 328 27.23 12.80 3.45
CA LEU A 328 25.89 12.25 3.69
C LEU A 328 25.21 12.87 4.93
N PHE A 329 25.95 13.12 6.01
CA PHE A 329 25.41 13.76 7.21
C PHE A 329 25.00 15.21 6.96
N GLN A 330 25.82 15.97 6.23
CA GLN A 330 25.48 17.34 5.81
C GLN A 330 24.21 17.36 4.95
N TYR A 331 24.04 16.37 4.06
CA TYR A 331 22.82 16.24 3.26
C TYR A 331 21.59 15.87 4.10
N ASP A 332 21.67 14.87 4.99
CA ASP A 332 20.53 14.41 5.80
C ASP A 332 19.98 15.46 6.78
N GLN A 333 20.80 16.43 7.20
CA GLN A 333 20.32 17.60 7.96
C GLN A 333 19.37 18.49 7.17
N VAL A 334 19.55 18.57 5.84
CA VAL A 334 18.82 19.49 4.95
C VAL A 334 17.73 18.78 4.15
N SER A 335 17.96 17.51 3.80
CA SER A 335 17.12 16.65 2.98
C SER A 335 17.18 15.23 3.54
N LYS A 336 16.16 14.83 4.30
CA LYS A 336 16.11 13.53 4.98
C LYS A 336 16.30 12.35 4.01
N LEU A 337 17.19 11.43 4.35
CA LEU A 337 17.45 10.23 3.56
C LEU A 337 16.33 9.18 3.75
N ASP A 338 15.71 8.76 2.64
CA ASP A 338 14.74 7.67 2.63
C ASP A 338 15.40 6.32 2.94
N LYS A 339 14.62 5.38 3.50
CA LYS A 339 15.08 4.01 3.83
C LYS A 339 15.82 3.35 2.66
N TRP A 340 15.30 3.47 1.43
CA TRP A 340 15.94 2.92 0.23
C TRP A 340 17.32 3.54 -0.03
N LYS A 341 17.41 4.88 0.01
CA LYS A 341 18.67 5.61 -0.22
C LYS A 341 19.71 5.18 0.80
N THR A 342 19.36 5.15 2.08
CA THR A 342 20.23 4.69 3.16
C THR A 342 20.68 3.24 2.97
N THR A 343 19.79 2.33 2.53
CA THR A 343 20.18 0.92 2.27
C THR A 343 21.24 0.80 1.18
N ILE A 344 21.08 1.50 0.05
CA ILE A 344 22.07 1.41 -1.05
C ILE A 344 23.35 2.17 -0.71
N LEU A 345 23.26 3.35 -0.08
CA LEU A 345 24.44 4.12 0.36
C LEU A 345 25.30 3.39 1.40
N VAL A 346 24.69 2.58 2.28
CA VAL A 346 25.45 1.69 3.18
C VAL A 346 26.18 0.59 2.41
N ARG A 347 25.59 0.04 1.33
CA ARG A 347 26.31 -0.92 0.46
C ARG A 347 27.51 -0.26 -0.22
N VAL A 348 27.35 0.97 -0.74
CA VAL A 348 28.47 1.75 -1.28
C VAL A 348 29.56 1.98 -0.22
N LYS A 349 29.18 2.42 0.99
CA LYS A 349 30.11 2.64 2.11
C LYS A 349 30.95 1.39 2.44
N ASN A 350 30.31 0.22 2.44
CA ASN A 350 30.98 -1.06 2.74
C ASN A 350 31.86 -1.52 1.57
N SER A 351 31.46 -1.28 0.31
CA SER A 351 32.27 -1.60 -0.87
C SER A 351 33.59 -0.80 -0.94
N ILE A 352 33.68 0.36 -0.27
CA ILE A 352 34.95 1.10 -0.13
C ILE A 352 35.89 0.38 0.84
N GLU A 353 35.35 -0.22 1.90
CA GLU A 353 36.09 -0.92 2.98
C GLU A 353 36.71 -2.23 2.48
N GLU A 354 35.94 -3.05 1.75
CA GLU A 354 36.43 -4.31 1.14
C GLU A 354 37.62 -4.08 0.18
N ALA A 355 37.66 -2.93 -0.50
CA ALA A 355 38.72 -2.58 -1.45
C ALA A 355 40.04 -2.11 -0.80
N ASP A 356 40.07 -1.94 0.52
CA ASP A 356 41.29 -1.66 1.29
C ASP A 356 41.77 -2.91 2.06
N ASP A 357 40.86 -3.79 2.51
CA ASP A 357 41.20 -5.07 3.16
C ASP A 357 41.80 -6.11 2.20
N GLU A 358 41.51 -6.09 0.90
CA GLU A 358 42.08 -7.06 -0.07
C GLU A 358 43.59 -6.83 -0.36
N PHE A 359 44.17 -5.73 0.14
CA PHE A 359 45.59 -5.37 -0.05
C PHE A 359 46.42 -5.34 1.26
N ALA A 360 45.85 -5.81 2.39
CA ALA A 360 46.49 -5.87 3.70
C ALA A 360 46.98 -7.28 4.10
#